data_AF-A0A4Q3TBM2-F1
#
_entry.id   AF-A0A4Q3TBM2-F1
#
_cell.length_a   1.000
_cell.length_b   1.000
_cell.length_c   1.000
_cell.angle_alpha   90.00
_cell.angle_beta   90.00
_cell.angle_gamma   90.00
#
_symmetry.space_group_name_H-M   'P 1'
#
loop_
_entity.id
_entity.type
_entity.pdbx_description
1 polymer ?
#
loop_
_entity_poly.entity_id
_entity_poly.type
_entity_poly.pdbx_seq_one_letter_code
_entity_poly.pdbx_strand_id
1 'polypeptide(L)'
;MPEGPSLRILQESTAGFAGKKILRVEGNAGIDLQRLKNRRIVSVRSWGKHFLIELQAFSVRIHLLMFGSYRINERKEGAAVRLGLG
;
A
#
# COMPACT_ATOMS: atom_id res chain seq x y z
N MET A 1 1.94 -7.09 -15.68
CA MET A 1 1.93 -8.20 -14.72
C MET A 1 2.82 -7.81 -13.55
N PRO A 2 2.29 -7.61 -12.33
CA PRO A 2 3.14 -7.29 -11.19
C PRO A 2 3.91 -8.55 -10.76
N GLU A 3 5.19 -8.59 -11.13
CA GLU A 3 6.11 -9.65 -10.74
C GLU A 3 7.08 -9.16 -9.65
N GLY A 4 7.99 -10.02 -9.17
CA GLY A 4 9.00 -9.66 -8.15
C GLY A 4 9.75 -8.35 -8.47
N PRO A 5 10.28 -8.16 -9.70
CA PRO A 5 10.90 -6.90 -10.11
C PRO A 5 9.95 -5.68 -10.02
N SER A 6 8.67 -5.85 -10.34
CA SER A 6 7.68 -4.76 -10.24
C SER A 6 7.38 -4.37 -8.79
N LEU A 7 7.39 -5.33 -7.85
CA LEU A 7 7.18 -5.03 -6.43
C LEU A 7 8.40 -4.37 -5.79
N ARG A 8 9.61 -4.64 -6.29
CA ARG A 8 10.81 -3.90 -5.88
C ARG A 8 10.74 -2.43 -6.30
N ILE A 9 10.28 -2.15 -7.52
CA ILE A 9 10.02 -0.77 -7.99
C ILE A 9 8.95 -0.08 -7.12
N LEU A 10 7.86 -0.80 -6.78
CA LEU A 10 6.86 -0.28 -5.86
C LEU A 10 7.47 0.04 -4.48
N GLN A 11 8.33 -0.84 -3.95
CA GLN A 11 9.03 -0.59 -2.68
C GLN A 11 9.94 0.65 -2.76
N GLU A 12 10.74 0.78 -3.81
CA GLU A 12 11.66 1.92 -3.99
C GLU A 12 10.88 3.24 -4.12
N SER A 13 9.82 3.26 -4.94
CA SER A 13 8.97 4.44 -5.14
C SER A 13 8.14 4.84 -3.91
N THR A 14 7.93 3.92 -2.96
CA THR A 14 7.19 4.19 -1.71
C THR A 14 8.10 4.39 -0.49
N ALA A 15 9.42 4.26 -0.63
CA ALA A 15 10.37 4.35 0.48
C ALA A 15 10.27 5.70 1.23
N GLY A 16 9.98 6.80 0.51
CA GLY A 16 9.82 8.13 1.09
C GLY A 16 8.62 8.30 2.03
N PHE A 17 7.72 7.32 2.11
CA PHE A 17 6.59 7.32 3.04
C PHE A 17 6.93 6.77 4.43
N ALA A 18 8.10 6.15 4.61
CA ALA A 18 8.57 5.75 5.94
C ALA A 18 8.63 6.97 6.89
N GLY A 19 8.17 6.79 8.12
CA GLY A 19 8.03 7.83 9.13
C GLY A 19 6.80 8.75 8.97
N LYS A 20 6.08 8.70 7.83
CA LYS A 20 4.87 9.50 7.62
C LYS A 20 3.65 8.89 8.34
N LYS A 21 2.68 9.75 8.67
CA LYS A 21 1.40 9.37 9.29
C LYS A 21 0.32 9.24 8.22
N ILE A 22 -0.47 8.18 8.29
CA ILE A 22 -1.65 7.99 7.44
C ILE A 22 -2.77 8.88 8.00
N LEU A 23 -3.17 9.93 7.28
CA LEU A 23 -4.20 10.88 7.69
C LEU A 23 -5.57 10.53 7.08
N ARG A 24 -5.54 9.95 5.88
CA ARG A 24 -6.71 9.54 5.10
C ARG A 24 -6.60 8.08 4.73
N VAL A 25 -7.74 7.39 4.81
CA VAL A 25 -7.89 6.01 4.38
C VAL A 25 -9.19 5.90 3.61
N GLU A 26 -9.12 5.31 2.41
CA GLU A 26 -10.29 5.08 1.56
C GLU A 26 -10.19 3.71 0.87
N GLY A 27 -11.31 3.26 0.32
CA GLY A 27 -11.40 2.03 -0.47
C GLY A 27 -12.28 0.97 0.18
N ASN A 28 -12.30 -0.21 -0.42
CA ASN A 28 -13.24 -1.28 -0.11
C ASN A 28 -12.57 -2.66 0.11
N ALA A 29 -11.28 -2.69 0.44
CA ALA A 29 -10.62 -3.91 0.88
C ALA A 29 -11.31 -4.50 2.11
N GLY A 30 -11.41 -5.82 2.19
CA GLY A 30 -12.10 -6.55 3.26
C GLY A 30 -11.31 -6.62 4.59
N ILE A 31 -10.58 -5.56 4.92
CA ILE A 31 -9.83 -5.42 6.18
C ILE A 31 -10.40 -4.23 6.96
N ASP A 32 -10.08 -4.13 8.25
CA ASP A 32 -10.38 -2.93 9.03
C ASP A 32 -9.49 -1.75 8.58
N LEU A 33 -9.97 -1.02 7.58
CA LEU A 33 -9.29 0.14 7.01
C LEU A 33 -9.15 1.28 8.02
N GLN A 34 -10.15 1.52 8.87
CA GLN A 34 -10.14 2.64 9.78
C GLN A 34 -9.05 2.51 10.84
N ARG A 35 -8.64 1.28 11.18
CA ARG A 35 -7.49 1.02 12.06
C ARG A 35 -6.15 1.55 11.52
N LEU A 36 -6.03 1.77 10.21
CA LEU A 36 -4.85 2.35 9.56
C LEU A 36 -4.74 3.86 9.80
N LYS A 37 -5.88 4.54 10.03
CA LYS A 37 -5.90 5.99 10.23
C LYS A 37 -5.09 6.38 11.45
N ASN A 38 -4.36 7.48 11.34
CA ASN A 38 -3.45 8.01 12.33
C ASN A 38 -2.27 7.09 12.72
N ARG A 39 -2.04 5.99 12.01
CA ARG A 39 -0.86 5.14 12.21
C ARG A 39 0.32 5.67 11.42
N ARG A 40 1.52 5.45 11.97
CA ARG A 40 2.78 5.83 11.35
C ARG A 40 3.34 4.64 10.58
N ILE A 41 3.73 4.88 9.34
CA ILE A 41 4.46 3.90 8.53
C ILE A 41 5.86 3.79 9.11
N VAL A 42 6.22 2.60 9.58
CA VAL A 42 7.57 2.31 10.07
C VAL A 42 8.48 2.04 8.88
N SER A 43 8.04 1.17 7.97
CA SER A 43 8.77 0.84 6.75
C SER A 43 7.84 0.28 5.67
N VAL A 44 8.37 0.20 4.45
CA VAL A 44 7.76 -0.54 3.34
C VAL A 44 8.73 -1.60 2.85
N ARG A 45 8.24 -2.80 2.54
CA ARG A 45 9.06 -3.94 2.12
C ARG A 45 8.38 -4.70 1.00
N SER A 46 9.15 -5.48 0.26
CA SER A 46 8.63 -6.49 -0.65
C SER A 46 9.19 -7.87 -0.30
N TRP A 47 8.38 -8.91 -0.48
CA TRP A 47 8.80 -10.30 -0.30
C TRP A 47 8.07 -11.20 -1.31
N GLY A 48 8.80 -11.71 -2.29
CA GLY A 48 8.25 -12.49 -3.39
C GLY A 48 7.16 -11.71 -4.14
N LYS A 49 5.90 -12.14 -3.98
CA LYS A 49 4.70 -11.56 -4.61
C LYS A 49 3.90 -10.64 -3.67
N HIS A 50 4.49 -10.25 -2.54
CA HIS A 50 3.84 -9.43 -1.52
C HIS A 50 4.52 -8.07 -1.39
N PHE A 51 3.70 -7.04 -1.25
CA PHE A 51 4.10 -5.72 -0.77
C PHE A 51 3.62 -5.54 0.67
N LEU A 52 4.47 -5.02 1.54
CA LEU A 52 4.24 -4.93 2.97
C LEU A 52 4.38 -3.48 3.42
N ILE A 53 3.38 -2.96 4.11
CA ILE A 53 3.43 -1.69 4.82
C ILE A 53 3.47 -2.00 6.31
N GLU A 54 4.59 -1.73 6.95
CA GLU A 54 4.75 -1.96 8.39
C GLU A 54 4.23 -0.76 9.19
N LEU A 55 3.43 -1.06 10.20
CA LEU A 55 3.01 -0.12 11.24
C LEU A 55 3.48 -0.66 12.60
N GLN A 56 3.48 0.18 13.64
CA GLN A 56 4.00 -0.21 14.96
C GLN A 56 3.37 -1.48 15.55
N ALA A 57 2.07 -1.70 15.34
CA ALA A 57 1.33 -2.80 15.97
C ALA A 57 0.99 -3.95 15.01
N PHE A 58 1.10 -3.74 13.70
CA PHE A 58 0.72 -4.71 12.68
C PHE A 58 1.23 -4.26 11.30
N SER A 59 1.14 -5.16 10.31
CA SER A 59 1.51 -4.87 8.92
C SER A 59 0.33 -5.06 7.99
N VAL A 60 0.26 -4.25 6.94
CA VAL A 60 -0.66 -4.46 5.81
C VAL A 60 0.10 -5.26 4.76
N ARG A 61 -0.42 -6.43 4.40
CA ARG A 61 0.11 -7.26 3.32
C ARG A 61 -0.77 -7.15 2.09
N ILE A 62 -0.18 -6.74 0.98
CA ILE A 62 -0.85 -6.52 -0.29
C ILE A 62 -0.32 -7.56 -1.29
N HIS A 63 -1.26 -8.21 -1.99
CA HIS A 63 -0.98 -9.10 -3.11
C HIS A 63 -1.71 -8.54 -4.33
N LEU A 64 -0.98 -8.25 -5.41
CA LEU A 64 -1.55 -7.59 -6.59
C LEU A 64 -2.20 -8.57 -7.58
N LEU A 65 -2.06 -9.89 -7.39
CA LEU A 65 -2.57 -10.91 -8.34
C LEU A 65 -2.04 -10.64 -9.77
N MET A 66 -2.70 -11.16 -10.81
CA MET A 66 -2.24 -11.01 -12.20
C MET A 66 -2.45 -9.59 -12.77
N PHE A 67 -3.54 -8.92 -12.37
CA PHE A 67 -4.00 -7.64 -12.98
C PHE A 67 -4.10 -6.48 -11.99
N GLY A 68 -3.58 -6.64 -10.76
CA GLY A 68 -3.53 -5.54 -9.82
C GLY A 68 -2.64 -4.41 -10.33
N SER A 69 -3.04 -3.19 -9.98
CA SER A 69 -2.28 -1.99 -10.27
C SER A 69 -2.17 -1.15 -9.01
N TYR A 70 -1.11 -0.34 -8.94
CA TYR A 70 -0.91 0.65 -7.90
C TYR A 70 -0.73 2.02 -8.55
N ARG A 71 -0.92 3.08 -7.76
CA ARG A 71 -0.66 4.47 -8.12
C ARG A 71 -0.05 5.16 -6.92
N ILE A 72 0.90 6.06 -7.17
CA ILE A 72 1.56 6.84 -6.14
C ILE A 72 1.39 8.29 -6.53
N ASN A 73 0.83 9.11 -5.64
CA ASN A 73 0.53 10.52 -5.90
C ASN A 73 -0.35 10.77 -7.14
N GLU A 74 -1.15 9.77 -7.53
CA GLU A 74 -2.04 9.83 -8.70
C GLU A 74 -3.39 9.19 -8.38
N ARG A 75 -4.44 9.62 -9.08
CA ARG A 75 -5.79 9.01 -9.03
C ARG A 75 -6.22 8.62 -10.43
N LYS A 76 -7.07 7.60 -10.55
CA LYS A 76 -7.74 7.21 -11.79
C LYS A 76 -9.24 7.36 -11.62
N GLU A 77 -9.84 8.23 -12.43
CA GLU A 77 -11.29 8.41 -12.47
C GLU A 77 -11.99 7.11 -12.87
N GLY A 78 -13.14 6.84 -12.24
CA GLY A 78 -13.94 5.65 -12.49
C GLY A 78 -13.34 4.32 -12.00
N ALA A 79 -12.13 4.30 -11.43
CA ALA A 79 -11.54 3.08 -10.88
C ALA A 79 -11.95 2.86 -9.42
N ALA A 80 -12.43 1.66 -9.10
CA ALA A 80 -12.71 1.27 -7.72
C ALA A 80 -11.39 1.13 -6.92
N VAL A 81 -11.21 1.99 -5.91
CA VAL A 81 -10.03 1.95 -5.02
C VAL A 81 -10.20 0.80 -4.02
N ARG A 82 -9.27 -0.16 -4.02
CA ARG A 82 -9.23 -1.23 -3.00
C ARG A 82 -8.67 -0.72 -1.68
N LEU A 83 -7.54 -0.01 -1.74
CA LEU A 83 -6.87 0.60 -0.60
C LEU A 83 -6.20 1.90 -1.06
N GLY A 84 -6.59 3.03 -0.48
CA GLY A 84 -5.95 4.33 -0.66
C GLY A 84 -5.51 4.91 0.68
N LEU A 85 -4.29 5.45 0.73
CA LEU A 85 -3.67 6.05 1.92
C LEU A 85 -3.12 7.43 1.56
N GLY A 86 -3.30 8.42 2.44
CA GLY A 86 -2.75 9.77 2.25
C GLY A 86 -2.88 10.66 3.46
#